data_AF-A0A2E4G3W7-F1
#
_entry.id   AF-A0A2E4G3W7-F1
#
_cell.length_a   1.000
_cell.length_b   1.000
_cell.length_c   1.000
_cell.angle_alpha   90.00
_cell.angle_beta   90.00
_cell.angle_gamma   90.00
#
_symmetry.space_group_name_H-M   'P 1'
#
loop_
_entity.id
_entity.type
_entity.pdbx_description
1 polymer ?
#
loop_
_entity_poly.entity_id
_entity_poly.type
_entity_poly.pdbx_seq_one_letter_code
_entity_poly.pdbx_strand_id
1 'polypeptide(L)'
;MGWADCGDDSKGRPIGYGFTATCDYPGCDNEIDRGLSYACGGMHGDGNYSGGDESVEWQDISCEGYFCESHMALGILEHEDGKYLCPPQLCVSCNEQLEKDYREDPDWRDQWPTDALPL
;
A
#
# COMPACT_ATOMS: atom_id res chain seq x y z
N MET A 1 11.76 -21.37 8.75
CA MET A 1 11.18 -20.52 7.69
C MET A 1 11.32 -19.09 8.16
N GLY A 2 12.12 -18.27 7.48
CA GLY A 2 12.38 -16.89 7.88
C GLY A 2 12.15 -15.97 6.70
N TRP A 3 11.65 -14.77 6.97
CA TRP A 3 11.42 -13.72 5.97
C TRP A 3 12.68 -12.86 5.74
N ALA A 4 13.86 -13.46 5.95
CA ALA A 4 15.14 -12.75 5.85
C ALA A 4 15.52 -12.47 4.40
N ASP A 5 15.28 -13.45 3.52
CA ASP A 5 15.50 -13.36 2.08
C ASP A 5 14.29 -13.99 1.37
N CYS A 6 13.58 -13.16 0.61
CA CYS A 6 12.34 -13.50 -0.08
C CYS A 6 12.45 -13.36 -1.61
N GLY A 7 13.67 -13.27 -2.16
CA GLY A 7 13.90 -13.02 -3.57
C GLY A 7 13.94 -11.53 -3.90
N ASP A 8 13.60 -11.16 -5.14
CA ASP A 8 13.67 -9.79 -5.64
C ASP A 8 12.29 -9.24 -6.02
N ASP A 9 12.11 -7.92 -5.91
CA ASP A 9 10.93 -7.21 -6.39
C ASP A 9 10.93 -7.00 -7.92
N SER A 10 9.86 -6.41 -8.45
CA SER A 10 9.70 -6.08 -9.87
C SER A 10 10.80 -5.14 -10.42
N LYS A 11 11.52 -4.45 -9.54
CA LYS A 11 12.66 -3.55 -9.85
C LYS A 11 14.02 -4.24 -9.65
N GLY A 12 14.05 -5.52 -9.30
CA GLY A 12 15.27 -6.29 -9.09
C GLY A 12 16.01 -5.96 -7.79
N ARG A 13 15.30 -5.45 -6.78
CA ARG A 13 15.86 -5.18 -5.44
C ARG A 13 15.49 -6.34 -4.51
N PRO A 14 16.39 -6.73 -3.60
CA PRO A 14 16.13 -7.88 -2.72
C PRO A 14 15.05 -7.56 -1.69
N ILE A 15 14.20 -8.53 -1.37
CA ILE A 15 13.09 -8.43 -0.42
C ILE A 15 13.45 -9.22 0.84
N GLY A 16 13.17 -8.65 2.00
CA GLY A 16 13.24 -9.36 3.27
C GLY A 16 13.89 -8.57 4.40
N TYR A 17 13.60 -8.98 5.62
CA TYR A 17 14.10 -8.37 6.85
C TYR A 17 15.62 -8.54 7.05
N GLY A 18 16.29 -9.32 6.20
CA GLY A 18 17.74 -9.50 6.19
C GLY A 18 18.50 -8.45 5.37
N PHE A 19 17.79 -7.62 4.60
CA PHE A 19 18.40 -6.63 3.71
C PHE A 19 18.16 -5.23 4.22
N THR A 20 19.23 -4.51 4.54
CA THR A 20 19.16 -3.10 4.94
C THR A 20 18.79 -2.21 3.75
N ALA A 21 18.06 -1.15 4.05
CA ALA A 21 17.69 -0.11 3.10
C ALA A 21 17.60 1.25 3.82
N THR A 22 17.48 2.30 3.02
CA THR A 22 17.14 3.65 3.49
C THR A 22 15.71 3.93 3.05
N CYS A 23 14.97 4.67 3.87
CA CYS A 23 13.64 5.14 3.51
C CYS A 23 13.66 5.87 2.14
N ASP A 24 12.75 5.50 1.24
CA ASP A 24 12.62 6.07 -0.10
C ASP A 24 11.92 7.46 -0.10
N TYR A 25 11.56 8.00 1.07
CA TYR A 25 10.97 9.34 1.16
C TYR A 25 12.05 10.41 0.94
N PRO A 26 11.83 11.41 0.06
CA PRO A 26 12.82 12.44 -0.24
C PRO A 26 13.33 13.16 1.01
N GLY A 27 14.64 13.08 1.26
CA GLY A 27 15.29 13.73 2.40
C GLY A 27 15.17 12.99 3.74
N CYS A 28 14.70 11.73 3.74
CA CYS A 28 14.72 10.87 4.92
C CYS A 28 15.93 9.93 4.88
N ASP A 29 16.75 9.95 5.94
CA ASP A 29 17.93 9.10 6.07
C ASP A 29 17.72 7.94 7.07
N ASN A 30 16.46 7.62 7.41
CA ASN A 30 16.19 6.53 8.34
C ASN A 30 16.59 5.18 7.73
N GLU A 31 17.39 4.43 8.47
CA GLU A 31 17.73 3.05 8.15
C GLU A 31 16.54 2.13 8.49
N ILE A 32 16.20 1.27 7.54
CA ILE A 32 15.13 0.28 7.60
C ILE A 32 15.63 -1.05 7.03
N ASP A 33 14.77 -2.05 7.00
CA ASP A 33 14.96 -3.24 6.18
C ASP A 33 13.99 -3.25 4.99
N ARG A 34 14.16 -4.20 4.08
CA ARG A 34 13.24 -4.43 2.94
C ARG A 34 12.13 -5.42 3.25
N GLY A 35 11.71 -5.48 4.50
CA GLY A 35 10.57 -6.26 4.96
C GLY A 35 9.24 -5.60 4.62
N LEU A 36 8.18 -6.40 4.70
CA LEU A 36 6.81 -6.00 4.33
C LEU A 36 6.27 -4.84 5.18
N SER A 37 6.76 -4.67 6.42
CA SER A 37 6.40 -3.54 7.29
C SER A 37 6.75 -2.17 6.71
N TYR A 38 7.70 -2.11 5.77
CA TYR A 38 8.13 -0.88 5.13
C TYR A 38 7.71 -0.79 3.65
N ALA A 39 7.14 -1.85 3.08
CA ALA A 39 6.75 -1.87 1.67
C ALA A 39 5.46 -1.04 1.43
N CYS A 40 5.54 -0.10 0.48
CA CYS A 40 4.36 0.51 -0.12
C CYS A 40 3.75 -0.50 -1.10
N GLY A 41 2.45 -0.79 -0.96
CA GLY A 41 1.71 -1.75 -1.77
C GLY A 41 1.56 -3.15 -1.16
N GLY A 42 1.84 -3.33 0.13
CA GLY A 42 1.60 -4.59 0.83
C GLY A 42 2.59 -5.71 0.49
N MET A 43 2.09 -6.94 0.36
CA MET A 43 2.92 -8.17 0.37
C MET A 43 3.88 -8.29 -0.82
N HIS A 44 3.55 -7.70 -1.97
CA HIS A 44 4.40 -7.72 -3.16
C HIS A 44 4.84 -6.32 -3.61
N GLY A 45 4.46 -5.28 -2.87
CA GLY A 45 4.73 -3.89 -3.21
C GLY A 45 3.99 -3.38 -4.44
N ASP A 46 3.38 -4.25 -5.25
CA ASP A 46 2.68 -3.92 -6.50
C ASP A 46 1.24 -3.45 -6.28
N GLY A 47 0.77 -3.41 -5.03
CA GLY A 47 -0.60 -3.04 -4.68
C GLY A 47 -1.63 -4.14 -4.94
N ASN A 48 -1.30 -5.16 -5.73
CA ASN A 48 -2.27 -6.16 -6.22
C ASN A 48 -2.64 -7.23 -5.19
N TYR A 49 -1.88 -7.38 -4.10
CA TYR A 49 -2.11 -8.49 -3.17
C TYR A 49 -1.88 -8.13 -1.69
N SER A 50 -2.94 -8.39 -0.92
CA SER A 50 -2.97 -8.53 0.54
C SER A 50 -2.55 -7.30 1.35
N GLY A 51 -3.57 -6.52 1.72
CA GLY A 51 -3.44 -5.46 2.71
C GLY A 51 -4.70 -4.61 2.86
N GLY A 52 -5.58 -4.64 1.86
CA GLY A 52 -6.83 -3.91 1.84
C GLY A 52 -8.07 -4.79 1.69
N ASP A 53 -9.22 -4.16 1.42
CA ASP A 53 -10.48 -4.86 1.14
C ASP A 53 -10.32 -5.80 -0.07
N GLU A 54 -10.60 -7.10 0.14
CA GLU A 54 -10.40 -8.17 -0.84
C GLU A 54 -11.40 -8.14 -2.00
N SER A 55 -12.48 -7.35 -1.86
CA SER A 55 -13.43 -7.12 -2.94
C SER A 55 -12.98 -6.04 -3.94
N VAL A 56 -11.77 -5.50 -3.75
CA VAL A 56 -11.19 -4.43 -4.56
C VAL A 56 -9.90 -4.87 -5.22
N GLU A 57 -9.87 -4.75 -6.54
CA GLU A 57 -8.65 -4.88 -7.31
C GLU A 57 -7.86 -3.56 -7.23
N TRP A 58 -6.86 -3.53 -6.35
CA TRP A 58 -6.01 -2.37 -6.11
C TRP A 58 -4.85 -2.32 -7.13
N GLN A 59 -5.14 -1.88 -8.35
CA GLN A 59 -4.14 -1.81 -9.41
C GLN A 59 -3.45 -0.43 -9.45
N ASP A 60 -2.11 -0.44 -9.58
CA ASP A 60 -1.28 0.76 -9.84
C ASP A 60 -1.33 1.87 -8.77
N ILE A 61 -1.80 1.58 -7.55
CA ILE A 61 -1.87 2.54 -6.44
C ILE A 61 -0.56 2.66 -5.65
N SER A 62 0.40 1.76 -5.90
CA SER A 62 1.65 1.67 -5.18
C SER A 62 2.84 2.13 -6.02
N CYS A 63 3.80 2.79 -5.38
CA CYS A 63 5.09 3.11 -5.99
C CYS A 63 6.14 2.00 -5.80
N GLU A 64 5.79 0.90 -5.11
CA GLU A 64 6.65 -0.23 -4.73
C GLU A 64 7.89 0.18 -3.92
N GLY A 65 7.93 1.38 -3.33
CA GLY A 65 9.06 1.84 -2.51
C GLY A 65 9.06 1.26 -1.09
N TYR A 66 10.15 1.47 -0.36
CA TYR A 66 10.28 1.13 1.06
C TYR A 66 10.36 2.39 1.93
N PHE A 67 9.47 2.54 2.90
CA PHE A 67 9.34 3.75 3.71
C PHE A 67 9.29 3.41 5.19
N CYS A 68 9.99 4.19 6.02
CA CYS A 68 9.90 4.05 7.47
C CYS A 68 8.50 4.40 7.97
N GLU A 69 8.17 3.97 9.19
CA GLU A 69 6.83 4.13 9.79
C GLU A 69 6.29 5.57 9.73
N SER A 70 7.16 6.59 9.85
CA SER A 70 6.77 8.00 9.78
C SER A 70 6.33 8.47 8.38
N HIS A 71 6.68 7.74 7.33
CA HIS A 71 6.32 8.03 5.95
C HIS A 71 5.36 6.99 5.36
N MET A 72 4.80 6.15 6.23
CA MET A 72 3.72 5.22 5.93
C MET A 72 2.38 5.81 6.37
N ALA A 73 1.33 5.49 5.61
CA ALA A 73 -0.02 5.94 5.88
C ALA A 73 -0.95 4.74 6.04
N LEU A 74 -1.82 4.82 7.04
CA LEU A 74 -3.01 3.98 7.17
C LEU A 74 -4.15 4.70 6.47
N GLY A 75 -4.30 4.43 5.17
CA GLY A 75 -5.44 4.95 4.41
C GLY A 75 -6.74 4.37 4.93
N ILE A 76 -7.76 5.22 5.09
CA ILE A 76 -9.16 4.80 5.27
C ILE A 76 -10.00 5.70 4.37
N LEU A 77 -10.66 5.13 3.37
CA LEU A 77 -11.55 5.85 2.48
C LEU A 77 -12.99 5.67 2.95
N GLU A 78 -13.68 6.76 3.29
CA GLU A 78 -15.09 6.74 3.71
C GLU A 78 -16.01 7.02 2.52
N HIS A 79 -16.97 6.14 2.28
CA HIS A 79 -18.06 6.31 1.31
C HIS A 79 -19.19 7.17 1.88
N GLU A 80 -19.97 7.80 1.00
CA GLU A 80 -21.13 8.63 1.38
C GLU A 80 -22.21 7.87 2.18
N ASP A 81 -22.27 6.54 2.04
CA ASP A 81 -23.19 5.67 2.78
C ASP A 81 -22.65 5.25 4.17
N GLY A 82 -21.47 5.75 4.55
CA GLY A 82 -20.82 5.48 5.84
C GLY A 82 -20.01 4.18 5.87
N LYS A 83 -19.79 3.51 4.73
CA LYS A 83 -18.86 2.37 4.62
C LYS A 83 -17.42 2.87 4.52
N TYR A 84 -16.48 2.01 4.89
CA TYR A 84 -15.04 2.30 4.84
C TYR A 84 -14.31 1.29 3.96
N LEU A 85 -13.33 1.76 3.21
CA LEU A 85 -12.34 0.93 2.53
C LEU A 85 -10.98 1.13 3.19
N CYS A 86 -10.34 0.01 3.50
CA CYS A 86 -8.94 -0.01 3.87
C CYS A 86 -8.15 -0.35 2.62
N PRO A 87 -7.40 0.58 2.01
CA PRO A 87 -6.37 0.24 1.04
C PRO A 87 -5.25 -0.60 1.68
N PRO A 88 -4.39 -1.24 0.87
CA PRO A 88 -3.15 -1.79 1.37
C PRO A 88 -2.27 -0.71 2.00
N GLN A 89 -1.24 -1.16 2.71
CA GLN A 89 -0.27 -0.27 3.30
C GLN A 89 0.45 0.56 2.23
N LEU A 90 0.35 1.89 2.30
CA LEU A 90 0.93 2.82 1.32
C LEU A 90 1.86 3.81 2.00
N CYS A 91 2.76 4.39 1.22
CA CYS A 91 3.46 5.60 1.64
C CYS A 91 2.51 6.80 1.62
N VAL A 92 2.88 7.86 2.35
CA VAL A 92 2.08 9.10 2.45
C VAL A 92 1.66 9.65 1.08
N SER A 93 2.57 9.69 0.11
CA SER A 93 2.28 10.26 -1.21
C SER A 93 1.33 9.38 -2.05
N CYS A 94 1.49 8.06 -2.00
CA CYS A 94 0.56 7.15 -2.68
C CYS A 94 -0.83 7.20 -2.04
N ASN A 95 -0.92 7.30 -0.71
CA ASN A 95 -2.19 7.45 -0.02
C ASN A 95 -2.89 8.77 -0.37
N GLU A 96 -2.16 9.88 -0.40
CA GLU A 96 -2.70 11.18 -0.81
C GLU A 96 -3.24 11.16 -2.24
N GLN A 97 -2.52 10.50 -3.15
CA GLN A 97 -2.96 10.34 -4.54
C GLN A 97 -4.21 9.46 -4.62
N LEU A 98 -4.24 8.35 -3.88
CA LEU A 98 -5.40 7.47 -3.78
C LEU A 98 -6.65 8.21 -3.29
N GLU A 99 -6.52 8.99 -2.21
CA GLU A 99 -7.62 9.79 -1.65
C GLU A 99 -8.14 10.83 -2.65
N LYS A 100 -7.23 11.42 -3.42
CA LYS A 100 -7.58 12.37 -4.47
C LYS A 100 -8.35 11.70 -5.59
N ASP A 101 -7.84 10.59 -6.11
CA ASP A 101 -8.47 9.82 -7.19
C ASP A 101 -9.85 9.32 -6.76
N TYR A 102 -9.98 8.83 -5.52
CA TYR A 102 -11.25 8.45 -4.92
C TYR A 102 -12.30 9.58 -4.89
N ARG A 103 -11.86 10.82 -4.66
CA ARG A 103 -12.77 11.99 -4.58
C ARG A 103 -13.12 12.55 -5.96
N GLU A 104 -12.20 12.46 -6.91
CA GLU A 104 -12.33 13.08 -8.23
C GLU A 104 -12.96 12.13 -9.28
N ASP A 105 -12.91 10.82 -9.07
CA ASP A 105 -13.49 9.81 -9.95
C ASP A 105 -14.79 9.19 -9.38
N PRO A 106 -15.98 9.69 -9.77
CA PRO A 106 -17.25 9.14 -9.32
C PRO A 106 -17.54 7.74 -9.89
N ASP A 107 -16.92 7.34 -11.00
CA ASP A 107 -17.09 6.00 -11.55
C ASP A 107 -16.43 4.97 -10.62
N TRP A 108 -15.27 5.30 -10.04
CA TRP A 108 -14.63 4.42 -9.05
C TRP A 108 -15.39 4.39 -7.71
N ARG A 109 -15.99 5.52 -7.31
CA ARG A 109 -16.86 5.61 -6.13
C ARG A 109 -18.17 4.81 -6.26
N ASP A 110 -18.74 4.78 -7.47
CA ASP A 110 -20.09 4.25 -7.72
C ASP A 110 -20.09 2.83 -8.33
N GLN A 111 -18.96 2.32 -8.87
CA GLN A 111 -18.82 0.94 -9.38
C GLN A 111 -18.61 -0.13 -8.29
N TRP A 112 -18.75 0.26 -7.02
CA TRP A 112 -18.64 -0.66 -5.90
C TRP A 112 -19.71 -1.77 -5.98
N PRO A 113 -19.36 -3.06 -5.79
CA PRO A 113 -20.35 -4.09 -5.55
C PRO A 113 -20.97 -3.82 -4.18
N THR A 114 -22.10 -3.10 -4.16
CA THR A 114 -22.92 -2.79 -2.96
C THR A 114 -23.38 -4.03 -2.18
N ASP A 115 -23.07 -5.21 -2.71
CA ASP A 115 -23.50 -6.53 -2.26
C ASP A 115 -22.46 -7.24 -1.38
N ALA A 116 -21.28 -6.64 -1.14
CA ALA A 116 -20.36 -7.12 -0.12
C ALA A 116 -21.05 -7.01 1.26
N LEU A 117 -21.27 -8.17 1.88
CA LEU A 117 -21.98 -8.29 3.16
C LEU A 117 -21.30 -7.43 4.22
N PRO A 118 -22.05 -6.66 5.03
CA PRO A 118 -21.48 -6.02 6.20
C PRO A 118 -20.94 -7.10 7.14
N LEU A 119 -19.71 -6.89 7.63
CA LEU A 119 -19.08 -7.68 8.68
C LEU A 119 -19.96 -7.73 9.95
#